data_AF-A0A7C1LV39-F1
#
_entry.id   AF-A0A7C1LV39-F1
#
_cell.length_a   1.000
_cell.length_b   1.000
_cell.length_c   1.000
_cell.angle_alpha   90.00
_cell.angle_beta   90.00
_cell.angle_gamma   90.00
#
_symmetry.space_group_name_H-M   'P 1'
#
loop_
_entity.id
_entity.type
_entity.pdbx_description
1 polymer ?
#
loop_
_entity_poly.entity_id
_entity_poly.type
_entity_poly.pdbx_seq_one_letter_code
_entity_poly.pdbx_strand_id
1 'polypeptide(L)'
;MREKTSFPRINGTLPASKHEKGMALIIVVIVLAFLQVVGIVLLQVTATGPKVAGNIRTQQQAYNAAEAGFDVAWTEIEEYFSIGDWAHFDGHYVIEPSGIDDPQSDNYFRRLSDIELLNLIDSDWDGTSDLENVIFCRQTFVQTEGSPDNRYRYTVFLIDDEAGGGIPDSSDAILVCIGTVEIGNTITTTRLEIELVLERAGT
;
A
#
# COMPACT_ATOMS: atom_id res chain seq x y z
N MET A 1 -9.12 -93.37 55.57
CA MET A 1 -8.92 -93.04 54.14
C MET A 1 -9.78 -91.83 53.80
N ARG A 2 -9.17 -90.69 53.45
CA ARG A 2 -9.83 -89.54 52.82
C ARG A 2 -8.81 -88.91 51.88
N GLU A 3 -9.10 -88.94 50.58
CA GLU A 3 -8.20 -88.52 49.50
C GLU A 3 -7.90 -87.01 49.55
N LYS A 4 -6.64 -86.67 49.27
CA LYS A 4 -6.14 -85.31 49.06
C LYS A 4 -6.20 -85.04 47.55
N THR A 5 -7.19 -84.29 47.09
CA THR A 5 -7.26 -83.82 45.69
C THR A 5 -6.27 -82.68 45.49
N SER A 6 -5.22 -82.93 44.70
CA SER A 6 -4.24 -81.95 44.25
C SER A 6 -4.78 -81.19 43.03
N PHE A 7 -4.80 -79.86 43.08
CA PHE A 7 -5.14 -79.01 41.93
C PHE A 7 -3.89 -78.68 41.11
N PRO A 8 -3.94 -78.75 39.77
CA PRO A 8 -2.82 -78.32 38.93
C PRO A 8 -2.78 -76.78 38.84
N ARG A 9 -1.60 -76.20 39.09
CA ARG A 9 -1.32 -74.78 38.78
C ARG A 9 -1.11 -74.63 37.28
N ILE A 10 -2.03 -73.95 36.60
CA ILE A 10 -1.83 -73.49 35.23
C ILE A 10 -0.96 -72.22 35.29
N ASN A 11 0.35 -72.38 35.13
CA ASN A 11 1.24 -71.26 34.81
C ASN A 11 1.10 -70.95 33.32
N GLY A 12 0.09 -70.15 32.97
CA GLY A 12 -0.01 -69.55 31.64
C GLY A 12 0.79 -68.26 31.59
N THR A 13 2.07 -68.33 31.20
CA THR A 13 2.79 -67.17 30.71
C THR A 13 2.23 -66.83 29.33
N LEU A 14 1.37 -65.80 29.27
CA LEU A 14 0.90 -65.24 28.00
C LEU A 14 2.13 -64.76 27.20
N PRO A 15 2.31 -65.17 25.94
CA PRO A 15 3.38 -64.65 25.11
C PRO A 15 3.10 -63.17 24.82
N ALA A 16 3.98 -62.28 25.27
CA ALA A 16 3.93 -60.86 24.91
C ALA A 16 4.04 -60.75 23.38
N SER A 17 2.94 -60.32 22.76
CA SER A 17 2.79 -60.15 21.32
C SER A 17 3.84 -59.17 20.79
N LYS A 18 4.78 -59.65 19.96
CA LYS A 18 5.74 -58.81 19.22
C LYS A 18 5.04 -57.74 18.35
N HIS A 19 3.75 -57.90 18.06
CA HIS A 19 2.94 -57.02 17.22
C HIS A 19 2.61 -55.68 17.89
N GLU A 20 2.62 -55.59 19.22
CA GLU A 20 2.31 -54.37 19.96
C GLU A 20 3.42 -53.32 19.88
N LYS A 21 4.69 -53.77 19.78
CA LYS A 21 5.86 -52.87 19.73
C LYS A 21 5.97 -52.09 18.41
N GLY A 22 5.51 -52.68 17.30
CA GLY A 22 5.49 -52.00 15.99
C GLY A 22 4.37 -50.97 15.90
N MET A 23 3.19 -51.29 16.44
CA MET A 23 2.04 -50.38 16.45
C MET A 23 2.29 -49.11 17.27
N ALA A 24 2.97 -49.23 18.41
CA ALA A 24 3.34 -48.07 19.22
C ALA A 24 4.23 -47.09 18.44
N LEU A 25 5.21 -47.58 17.68
CA LEU A 25 6.07 -46.74 16.85
C LEU A 25 5.29 -46.05 15.72
N ILE A 26 4.39 -46.78 15.07
CA ILE A 26 3.53 -46.23 14.00
C ILE A 26 2.67 -45.08 14.54
N ILE A 27 2.06 -45.26 15.72
CA ILE A 27 1.25 -44.22 16.37
C ILE A 27 2.10 -42.99 16.66
N VAL A 28 3.30 -43.16 17.21
CA VAL A 28 4.21 -42.03 17.51
C VAL A 28 4.59 -41.28 16.24
N VAL A 29 4.91 -41.98 15.14
CA VAL A 29 5.25 -41.34 13.87
C VAL A 29 4.07 -40.55 13.31
N ILE A 30 2.85 -41.07 13.40
CA ILE A 30 1.64 -40.35 12.95
C ILE A 30 1.39 -39.11 13.80
N VAL A 31 1.52 -39.22 15.12
CA VAL A 31 1.36 -38.07 16.03
C VAL A 31 2.43 -37.01 15.76
N LEU A 32 3.68 -37.40 15.56
CA LEU A 32 4.76 -36.48 15.20
C LEU A 32 4.52 -35.81 13.86
N ALA A 33 4.09 -36.57 12.84
CA ALA A 33 3.74 -36.01 11.53
C ALA A 33 2.57 -35.01 11.63
N PHE A 34 1.56 -35.32 12.44
CA PHE A 34 0.45 -34.40 12.69
C PHE A 34 0.92 -33.12 13.40
N LEU A 35 1.71 -33.25 14.46
CA LEU A 35 2.29 -32.11 15.19
C LEU A 35 3.19 -31.25 14.29
N GLN A 36 3.92 -31.86 13.36
CA GLN A 36 4.74 -31.15 12.36
C GLN A 36 3.87 -30.26 11.47
N VAL A 37 2.78 -30.80 10.92
CA VAL A 37 1.86 -30.04 10.04
C VAL A 37 1.23 -28.89 10.82
N VAL A 38 0.73 -29.14 12.03
CA VAL A 38 0.15 -28.08 12.89
C VAL A 38 1.19 -27.00 13.19
N GLY A 39 2.43 -27.39 13.50
CA GLY A 39 3.53 -26.45 13.74
C GLY A 39 3.81 -25.55 12.54
N ILE A 40 3.87 -26.12 11.32
CA ILE A 40 4.09 -25.35 10.09
C ILE A 40 2.94 -24.36 9.84
N VAL A 41 1.69 -24.81 10.00
CA VAL A 41 0.51 -23.95 9.80
C VAL A 41 0.51 -22.79 10.79
N LEU A 42 0.83 -23.04 12.06
CA LEU A 42 0.92 -22.00 13.08
C LEU A 42 2.01 -20.98 12.75
N LEU A 43 3.21 -21.42 12.34
CA LEU A 43 4.28 -20.52 11.91
C LEU A 43 3.85 -19.62 10.74
N GLN A 44 3.12 -20.17 9.78
CA GLN A 44 2.65 -19.41 8.62
C GLN A 44 1.63 -18.33 9.01
N VAL A 45 0.62 -18.68 9.82
CA VAL A 45 -0.38 -17.71 10.31
C VAL A 45 0.27 -16.61 11.14
N THR A 46 1.23 -16.97 12.02
CA THR A 46 1.98 -15.98 12.81
C THR A 46 2.85 -15.08 11.93
N ALA A 47 3.40 -15.57 10.83
CA ALA A 47 4.19 -14.75 9.91
C ALA A 47 3.34 -13.81 9.03
N THR A 48 2.09 -14.17 8.73
CA THR A 48 1.18 -13.34 7.92
C THR A 48 0.71 -12.10 8.67
N GLY A 49 0.44 -12.20 9.98
CA GLY A 49 -0.05 -11.07 10.79
C GLY A 49 0.85 -9.82 10.74
N PRO A 50 2.16 -9.92 11.05
CA PRO A 50 3.09 -8.79 10.99
C PRO A 50 3.26 -8.20 9.59
N LYS A 51 3.23 -9.03 8.53
CA LYS A 51 3.33 -8.56 7.15
C LYS A 51 2.12 -7.72 6.75
N VAL A 52 0.91 -8.20 7.07
CA VAL A 52 -0.33 -7.46 6.78
C VAL A 52 -0.39 -6.16 7.59
N ALA A 53 -0.05 -6.20 8.89
CA ALA A 53 -0.02 -5.01 9.72
C ALA A 53 1.01 -3.97 9.26
N GLY A 54 2.19 -4.42 8.81
CA GLY A 54 3.22 -3.57 8.22
C GLY A 54 2.73 -2.87 6.96
N ASN A 55 2.11 -3.61 6.04
CA ASN A 55 1.59 -3.05 4.79
C ASN A 55 0.44 -2.06 5.02
N ILE A 56 -0.48 -2.34 5.96
CA ILE A 56 -1.55 -1.39 6.32
C ILE A 56 -0.95 -0.10 6.87
N ARG A 57 0.09 -0.20 7.71
CA ARG A 57 0.76 0.97 8.28
C ARG A 57 1.43 1.81 7.19
N THR A 58 2.17 1.20 6.27
CA THR A 58 2.84 1.94 5.18
C THR A 58 1.83 2.56 4.23
N GLN A 59 0.71 1.88 3.96
CA GLN A 59 -0.38 2.46 3.17
C GLN A 59 -1.01 3.68 3.86
N GLN A 60 -1.27 3.59 5.16
CA GLN A 60 -1.80 4.73 5.93
C GLN A 60 -0.81 5.89 5.94
N GLN A 61 0.49 5.61 6.05
CA GLN A 61 1.52 6.64 5.98
C GLN A 61 1.57 7.32 4.61
N ALA A 62 1.41 6.57 3.52
CA ALA A 62 1.32 7.13 2.17
C ALA A 62 0.04 7.95 1.97
N TYR A 63 -1.08 7.51 2.55
CA TYR A 63 -2.31 8.30 2.57
C TYR A 63 -2.11 9.62 3.32
N ASN A 64 -1.53 9.60 4.52
CA ASN A 64 -1.25 10.81 5.29
C ASN A 64 -0.30 11.76 4.55
N ALA A 65 0.64 11.21 3.76
CA ALA A 65 1.52 12.01 2.91
C ALA A 65 0.74 12.72 1.79
N ALA A 66 -0.19 12.01 1.15
CA ALA A 66 -1.04 12.58 0.11
C ALA A 66 -1.96 13.66 0.67
N GLU A 67 -2.54 13.45 1.86
CA GLU A 67 -3.38 14.42 2.57
C GLU A 67 -2.57 15.68 2.95
N ALA A 68 -1.34 15.52 3.44
CA ALA A 68 -0.46 16.67 3.69
C ALA A 68 -0.16 17.45 2.40
N GLY A 69 0.01 16.76 1.28
CA GLY A 69 0.16 17.40 -0.04
C GLY A 69 -1.08 18.17 -0.47
N PHE A 70 -2.27 17.61 -0.23
CA PHE A 70 -3.55 18.28 -0.47
C PHE A 70 -3.67 19.57 0.37
N ASP A 71 -3.45 19.50 1.68
CA ASP A 71 -3.60 20.66 2.58
C ASP A 71 -2.70 21.83 2.18
N VAL A 72 -1.44 21.52 1.83
CA VAL A 72 -0.47 22.53 1.38
C VAL A 72 -0.86 23.09 0.02
N ALA A 73 -1.20 22.24 -0.94
CA ALA A 73 -1.60 22.68 -2.28
C ALA A 73 -2.89 23.49 -2.28
N TRP A 74 -3.88 23.10 -1.49
CA TRP A 74 -5.12 23.85 -1.33
C TRP A 74 -4.85 25.26 -0.80
N THR A 75 -4.02 25.38 0.25
CA THR A 75 -3.65 26.67 0.83
C THR A 75 -2.93 27.57 -0.17
N GLU A 76 -1.98 27.01 -0.93
CA GLU A 76 -1.20 27.76 -1.93
C GLU A 76 -2.09 28.21 -3.11
N ILE A 77 -2.96 27.33 -3.61
CA ILE A 77 -3.91 27.64 -4.68
C ILE A 77 -4.88 28.75 -4.23
N GLU A 78 -5.44 28.66 -3.02
CA GLU A 78 -6.27 29.73 -2.46
C GLU A 78 -5.51 31.06 -2.39
N GLU A 79 -4.23 31.03 -2.02
CA GLU A 79 -3.39 32.23 -2.00
C GLU A 79 -3.20 32.81 -3.40
N TYR A 80 -2.89 32.00 -4.42
CA TYR A 80 -2.76 32.46 -5.81
C TYR A 80 -4.02 33.16 -6.34
N PHE A 81 -5.19 32.61 -6.04
CA PHE A 81 -6.46 33.27 -6.38
C PHE A 81 -6.69 34.54 -5.54
N SER A 82 -6.36 34.52 -4.25
CA SER A 82 -6.56 35.67 -3.36
C SER A 82 -5.69 36.88 -3.72
N ILE A 83 -4.46 36.65 -4.19
CA ILE A 83 -3.54 37.74 -4.60
C ILE A 83 -3.73 38.16 -6.06
N GLY A 84 -4.52 37.39 -6.82
CA GLY A 84 -4.84 37.66 -8.23
C GLY A 84 -3.77 37.21 -9.22
N ASP A 85 -2.84 36.34 -8.79
CA ASP A 85 -1.87 35.69 -9.67
C ASP A 85 -2.58 34.69 -10.59
N TRP A 86 -3.58 33.98 -10.06
CA TRP A 86 -4.45 33.09 -10.83
C TRP A 86 -5.84 33.71 -10.97
N ALA A 87 -6.38 33.70 -12.20
CA ALA A 87 -7.76 34.12 -12.48
C ALA A 87 -8.70 32.93 -12.76
N HIS A 88 -8.11 31.81 -13.16
CA HIS A 88 -8.73 30.53 -13.50
C HIS A 88 -7.65 29.43 -13.44
N PHE A 89 -8.02 28.17 -13.61
CA PHE A 89 -7.06 27.06 -13.62
C PHE A 89 -6.35 26.88 -14.98
N ASP A 90 -6.91 27.42 -16.07
CA ASP A 90 -6.29 27.37 -17.40
C ASP A 90 -4.86 27.96 -17.40
N GLY A 91 -3.95 27.24 -18.06
CA GLY A 91 -2.51 27.52 -18.04
C GLY A 91 -1.73 26.93 -16.86
N HIS A 92 -2.40 26.33 -15.87
CA HIS A 92 -1.76 25.73 -14.69
C HIS A 92 -1.81 24.19 -14.66
N TYR A 93 -2.25 23.57 -15.75
CA TYR A 93 -2.31 22.11 -15.89
C TYR A 93 -0.97 21.52 -16.34
N VAL A 94 -0.73 20.27 -15.95
CA VAL A 94 0.31 19.44 -16.56
C VAL A 94 -0.25 18.86 -17.86
N ILE A 95 0.34 19.26 -18.99
CA ILE A 95 -0.06 18.83 -20.34
C ILE A 95 1.03 17.99 -21.05
N GLU A 96 2.20 17.89 -20.43
CA GLU A 96 3.32 17.09 -20.90
C GLU A 96 3.55 15.88 -19.97
N PRO A 97 3.90 14.69 -20.51
CA PRO A 97 3.95 14.35 -21.92
C PRO A 97 2.56 14.41 -22.58
N SER A 98 2.53 14.64 -23.89
CA SER A 98 1.28 14.79 -24.64
C SER A 98 0.28 13.66 -24.36
N GLY A 99 -0.95 14.06 -24.03
CA GLY A 99 -2.05 13.16 -23.70
C GLY A 99 -2.01 12.61 -22.28
N ILE A 100 -1.34 13.29 -21.34
CA ILE A 100 -1.41 12.96 -19.91
C ILE A 100 -2.80 13.26 -19.31
N ASP A 101 -3.51 14.21 -19.91
CA ASP A 101 -4.85 14.70 -19.57
C ASP A 101 -5.96 14.08 -20.45
N ASP A 102 -5.65 13.54 -21.63
CA ASP A 102 -6.61 12.92 -22.55
C ASP A 102 -7.00 11.47 -22.15
N PRO A 103 -8.27 11.17 -21.81
CA PRO A 103 -8.73 9.82 -21.46
C PRO A 103 -8.55 8.75 -22.55
N GLN A 104 -8.38 9.14 -23.82
CA GLN A 104 -8.14 8.22 -24.94
C GLN A 104 -6.66 7.84 -25.10
N SER A 105 -5.75 8.70 -24.63
CA SER A 105 -4.31 8.53 -24.72
C SER A 105 -3.80 7.40 -23.84
N ASP A 106 -2.72 6.75 -24.28
CA ASP A 106 -2.00 5.75 -23.46
C ASP A 106 -1.21 6.40 -22.32
N ASN A 107 -0.87 7.68 -22.45
CA ASN A 107 -0.19 8.46 -21.41
C ASN A 107 -1.15 9.02 -20.35
N TYR A 108 -2.46 8.77 -20.48
CA TYR A 108 -3.46 9.32 -19.56
C TYR A 108 -3.11 9.00 -18.12
N PHE A 109 -3.10 10.00 -17.23
CA PHE A 109 -2.59 9.85 -15.87
C PHE A 109 -3.30 8.73 -15.09
N ARG A 110 -4.59 8.46 -15.34
CA ARG A 110 -5.33 7.36 -14.69
C ARG A 110 -5.02 5.97 -15.27
N ARG A 111 -4.38 5.89 -16.44
CA ARG A 111 -3.86 4.63 -17.02
C ARG A 111 -2.47 4.28 -16.50
N LEU A 112 -1.75 5.28 -15.97
CA LEU A 112 -0.40 5.11 -15.44
C LEU A 112 -0.43 4.79 -13.94
N SER A 113 0.45 3.89 -13.52
CA SER A 113 0.71 3.68 -12.09
C SER A 113 1.35 4.92 -11.46
N ASP A 114 1.22 5.06 -10.13
CA ASP A 114 1.83 6.19 -9.41
C ASP A 114 3.34 6.27 -9.65
N ILE A 115 4.03 5.13 -9.73
CA ILE A 115 5.47 5.11 -9.94
C ILE A 115 5.84 5.54 -11.38
N GLU A 116 5.04 5.17 -12.37
CA GLU A 116 5.23 5.63 -13.75
C GLU A 116 5.03 7.13 -13.85
N LEU A 117 3.97 7.68 -13.23
CA LEU A 117 3.76 9.13 -13.17
C LEU A 117 4.90 9.85 -12.45
N LEU A 118 5.32 9.36 -11.28
CA LEU A 118 6.41 9.97 -10.53
C LEU A 118 7.73 9.95 -11.30
N ASN A 119 7.98 8.93 -12.14
CA ASN A 119 9.15 8.86 -13.02
C ASN A 119 9.02 9.75 -14.26
N LEU A 120 7.81 10.05 -14.72
CA LEU A 120 7.57 11.03 -15.79
C LEU A 120 7.76 12.45 -15.27
N ILE A 121 7.32 12.72 -14.04
CA ILE A 121 7.46 14.02 -13.38
C ILE A 121 8.89 14.28 -12.95
N ASP A 122 9.58 13.28 -12.42
CA ASP A 122 10.95 13.39 -11.92
C ASP A 122 11.70 12.09 -12.21
N SER A 123 12.42 12.08 -13.33
CA SER A 123 13.04 10.90 -13.90
C SER A 123 14.36 10.52 -13.22
N ASP A 124 15.10 11.49 -12.67
CA ASP A 124 16.40 11.28 -12.02
C ASP A 124 16.32 11.19 -10.48
N TRP A 125 15.13 11.44 -9.94
CA TRP A 125 14.80 11.40 -8.53
C TRP A 125 15.45 12.47 -7.67
N ASP A 126 15.73 13.64 -8.25
CA ASP A 126 16.40 14.75 -7.56
C ASP A 126 15.45 15.61 -6.70
N GLY A 127 14.13 15.43 -6.84
CA GLY A 127 13.10 16.20 -6.12
C GLY A 127 12.67 17.50 -6.80
N THR A 128 13.14 17.74 -8.02
CA THR A 128 12.70 18.80 -8.93
C THR A 128 11.81 18.17 -10.01
N SER A 129 10.85 18.93 -10.52
CA SER A 129 10.04 18.46 -11.65
C SER A 129 10.79 18.66 -12.97
N ASP A 130 10.83 17.61 -13.79
CA ASP A 130 11.21 17.66 -15.20
C ASP A 130 10.10 18.24 -16.09
N LEU A 131 8.87 18.30 -15.56
CA LEU A 131 7.69 18.82 -16.24
C LEU A 131 7.34 20.23 -15.74
N GLU A 132 6.76 21.04 -16.62
CA GLU A 132 6.16 22.33 -16.24
C GLU A 132 4.86 22.13 -15.45
N ASN A 133 4.47 23.16 -14.69
CA ASN A 133 3.19 23.24 -13.96
C ASN A 133 2.93 22.17 -12.89
N VAL A 134 3.97 21.46 -12.44
CA VAL A 134 3.91 20.65 -11.22
C VAL A 134 4.04 21.58 -10.01
N ILE A 135 2.99 21.66 -9.19
CA ILE A 135 2.91 22.57 -8.03
C ILE A 135 3.97 22.18 -6.98
N PHE A 136 4.02 20.91 -6.62
CA PHE A 136 5.00 20.39 -5.68
C PHE A 136 5.59 19.08 -6.20
N CYS A 137 6.91 19.04 -6.40
CA CYS A 137 7.62 17.80 -6.70
C CYS A 137 8.25 17.25 -5.42
N ARG A 138 7.81 16.04 -5.01
CA ARG A 138 8.46 15.19 -3.99
C ARG A 138 8.89 15.88 -2.70
N GLN A 139 8.06 16.80 -2.23
CA GLN A 139 8.30 17.56 -1.02
C GLN A 139 8.18 16.66 0.21
N THR A 140 9.07 16.85 1.18
CA THR A 140 9.02 16.16 2.47
C THR A 140 8.06 16.86 3.41
N PHE A 141 7.24 16.11 4.16
CA PHE A 141 6.33 16.71 5.15
C PHE A 141 6.65 16.34 6.61
N VAL A 142 7.35 15.23 6.83
CA VAL A 142 7.73 14.79 8.19
C VAL A 142 9.12 15.32 8.53
N GLN A 143 9.28 15.80 9.76
CA GLN A 143 10.60 16.08 10.33
C GLN A 143 10.94 15.05 11.42
N THR A 144 12.13 14.47 11.33
CA THR A 144 12.70 13.56 12.34
C THR A 144 13.94 14.22 12.91
N GLU A 145 13.98 14.44 14.23
CA GLU A 145 15.12 15.06 14.94
C GLU A 145 15.53 16.44 14.36
N GLY A 146 14.56 17.20 13.86
CA GLY A 146 14.79 18.53 13.26
C GLY A 146 15.36 18.50 11.83
N SER A 147 15.45 17.32 11.20
CA SER A 147 15.80 17.16 9.79
C SER A 147 14.62 16.60 9.00
N PRO A 148 14.44 16.98 7.72
CA PRO A 148 13.41 16.40 6.87
C PRO A 148 13.61 14.89 6.72
N ASP A 149 12.52 14.13 6.88
CA ASP A 149 12.52 12.70 6.66
C ASP A 149 12.16 12.40 5.21
N ASN A 150 13.20 12.17 4.40
CA ASN A 150 13.10 11.93 2.96
C ASN A 150 12.26 10.70 2.59
N ARG A 151 11.89 9.85 3.54
CA ARG A 151 11.05 8.68 3.27
C ARG A 151 9.60 9.05 2.99
N TYR A 152 9.13 10.19 3.52
CA TYR A 152 7.73 10.58 3.48
C TYR A 152 7.58 11.82 2.61
N ARG A 153 7.12 11.60 1.38
CA ARG A 153 7.08 12.64 0.34
C ARG A 153 5.69 12.77 -0.27
N TYR A 154 5.39 13.91 -0.85
CA TYR A 154 4.20 14.11 -1.66
C TYR A 154 4.55 14.83 -2.98
N THR A 155 3.77 14.55 -4.02
CA THR A 155 3.84 15.26 -5.31
C THR A 155 2.43 15.71 -5.68
N VAL A 156 2.29 16.96 -6.15
CA VAL A 156 0.99 17.57 -6.43
C VAL A 156 1.03 18.33 -7.76
N PHE A 157 0.00 18.14 -8.57
CA PHE A 157 -0.19 18.80 -9.86
C PHE A 157 -1.68 18.85 -10.24
N LEU A 158 -2.01 19.66 -11.25
CA LEU A 158 -3.36 19.82 -11.77
C LEU A 158 -3.50 19.16 -13.14
N ILE A 159 -4.68 18.59 -13.40
CA ILE A 159 -5.10 18.05 -14.70
C ILE A 159 -6.43 18.70 -15.08
N ASP A 160 -6.54 19.10 -16.34
CA ASP A 160 -7.79 19.52 -16.97
C ASP A 160 -8.74 18.31 -17.07
N ASP A 161 -9.93 18.40 -16.47
CA ASP A 161 -10.89 17.31 -16.45
C ASP A 161 -11.78 17.23 -17.69
N GLU A 162 -11.80 18.27 -18.52
CA GLU A 162 -12.44 18.31 -19.82
C GLU A 162 -11.53 17.94 -20.99
N ALA A 163 -10.23 17.79 -20.72
CA ALA A 163 -9.26 17.32 -21.70
C ALA A 163 -9.76 16.05 -22.42
N GLY A 164 -9.70 16.07 -23.76
CA GLY A 164 -10.07 14.92 -24.58
C GLY A 164 -11.57 14.72 -24.87
N GLY A 165 -12.48 15.60 -24.44
CA GLY A 165 -13.88 15.52 -24.92
C GLY A 165 -14.99 16.34 -24.24
N GLY A 166 -14.67 17.29 -23.36
CA GLY A 166 -15.66 18.12 -22.66
C GLY A 166 -15.99 19.46 -23.33
N ILE A 167 -16.85 20.24 -22.67
CA ILE A 167 -17.01 21.68 -22.96
C ILE A 167 -15.94 22.37 -22.13
N PRO A 168 -14.97 23.08 -22.72
CA PRO A 168 -13.91 23.72 -21.95
C PRO A 168 -14.50 24.63 -20.87
N ASP A 169 -14.18 24.32 -19.62
CA ASP A 169 -14.37 25.16 -18.45
C ASP A 169 -12.99 25.37 -17.82
N SER A 170 -12.76 26.57 -17.30
CA SER A 170 -11.50 26.92 -16.67
C SER A 170 -11.69 27.16 -15.17
N SER A 171 -12.91 26.92 -14.67
CA SER A 171 -13.30 27.17 -13.29
C SER A 171 -13.13 25.96 -12.39
N ASP A 172 -12.79 24.82 -12.97
CA ASP A 172 -12.52 23.54 -12.33
C ASP A 172 -11.23 22.90 -12.83
N ALA A 173 -10.76 21.95 -12.02
CA ALA A 173 -9.57 21.17 -12.27
C ALA A 173 -9.55 19.92 -11.39
N ILE A 174 -8.90 18.85 -11.83
CA ILE A 174 -8.53 17.73 -10.96
C ILE A 174 -7.17 18.02 -10.33
N LEU A 175 -7.15 18.20 -9.01
CA LEU A 175 -5.95 18.18 -8.19
C LEU A 175 -5.55 16.72 -7.91
N VAL A 176 -4.36 16.35 -8.35
CA VAL A 176 -3.79 15.02 -8.11
C VAL A 176 -2.70 15.13 -7.05
N CYS A 177 -2.86 14.43 -5.93
CA CYS A 177 -1.87 14.36 -4.85
C CYS A 177 -1.38 12.92 -4.68
N ILE A 178 -0.09 12.69 -4.93
CA ILE A 178 0.54 11.37 -4.76
C ILE A 178 1.43 11.40 -3.52
N GLY A 179 0.99 10.71 -2.47
CA GLY A 179 1.78 10.46 -1.28
C GLY A 179 2.66 9.23 -1.45
N THR A 180 3.92 9.32 -1.03
CA THR A 180 4.95 8.29 -1.21
C THR A 180 5.65 7.99 0.12
N VAL A 181 5.79 6.70 0.42
CA VAL A 181 6.56 6.19 1.56
C VAL A 181 7.60 5.21 1.07
N GLU A 182 8.87 5.56 1.27
CA GLU A 182 10.01 4.72 0.90
C GLU A 182 10.64 4.08 2.15
N ILE A 183 10.60 2.75 2.22
CA ILE A 183 11.24 1.99 3.29
C ILE A 183 12.14 0.92 2.68
N GLY A 184 13.45 1.14 2.78
CA GLY A 184 14.44 0.27 2.16
C GLY A 184 14.30 0.33 0.64
N ASN A 185 13.94 -0.79 0.02
CA ASN A 185 13.77 -0.89 -1.44
C ASN A 185 12.29 -0.99 -1.86
N THR A 186 11.37 -0.68 -0.93
CA THR A 186 9.92 -0.75 -1.16
C THR A 186 9.36 0.65 -1.14
N ILE A 187 8.63 1.00 -2.20
CA ILE A 187 7.89 2.25 -2.33
C ILE A 187 6.40 1.90 -2.21
N THR A 188 5.72 2.57 -1.28
CA THR A 188 4.25 2.51 -1.15
C THR A 188 3.70 3.87 -1.55
N THR A 189 2.68 3.88 -2.39
CA THR A 189 2.03 5.12 -2.85
C THR A 189 0.55 5.13 -2.54
N THR A 190 -0.01 6.32 -2.42
CA THR A 190 -1.44 6.59 -2.42
C THR A 190 -1.69 7.81 -3.28
N ARG A 191 -2.68 7.73 -4.18
CA ARG A 191 -3.15 8.86 -4.97
C ARG A 191 -4.49 9.36 -4.47
N LEU A 192 -4.61 10.66 -4.25
CA LEU A 192 -5.87 11.37 -4.09
C LEU A 192 -6.14 12.16 -5.37
N GLU A 193 -7.37 12.11 -5.86
CA GLU A 193 -7.85 12.90 -6.99
C GLU A 193 -9.04 13.70 -6.50
N ILE A 194 -8.91 15.03 -6.49
CA ILE A 194 -9.93 15.94 -5.95
C ILE A 194 -10.31 16.94 -7.04
N GLU A 195 -11.60 17.03 -7.33
CA GLU A 195 -12.15 18.07 -8.20
C GLU A 195 -12.22 19.38 -7.41
N LEU A 196 -11.51 20.40 -7.90
CA LEU A 196 -11.55 21.76 -7.37
C LEU A 196 -12.51 22.57 -8.23
N VAL A 197 -13.28 23.46 -7.62
CA VAL A 197 -14.20 24.35 -8.33
C VAL A 197 -14.10 25.76 -7.75
N LEU A 198 -13.97 26.75 -8.61
CA LEU A 198 -14.03 28.16 -8.24
C LEU A 198 -15.48 28.54 -7.95
N GLU A 199 -15.75 28.88 -6.70
CA GLU A 199 -17.06 29.40 -6.32
C GLU A 199 -17.29 30.78 -6.95
N ARG A 200 -18.15 30.84 -7.98
CA ARG A 200 -18.63 32.11 -8.49
C ARG A 200 -19.55 32.76 -7.46
N ALA A 201 -19.21 33.97 -7.01
CA ALA A 201 -20.12 34.80 -6.23
C ALA A 201 -21.45 34.94 -7.02
N GLY A 202 -22.54 34.44 -6.42
CA GLY A 202 -23.85 34.39 -7.07
C GLY A 202 -24.28 35.75 -7.62
N THR A 203 -24.67 35.78 -8.89
CA THR A 203 -25.34 36.91 -9.55
C THR A 203 -26.75 37.11 -9.03
#